data_AF-A0A1C6PX14-F1
#
_entry.id   AF-A0A1C6PX14-F1
#
_cell.length_a   1.000
_cell.length_b   1.000
_cell.length_c   1.000
_cell.angle_alpha   90.00
_cell.angle_beta   90.00
_cell.angle_gamma   90.00
#
_symmetry.space_group_name_H-M   'P 1'
#
loop_
_entity.id
_entity.type
_entity.pdbx_description
1 polymer ?
#
loop_
_entity_poly.entity_id
_entity_poly.type
_entity_poly.pdbx_seq_one_letter_code
_entity_poly.pdbx_strand_id
1 'polypeptide(L)'
;MTHLRTERTRARTLFTASALAAALLLPATPGEAAAATGAGPAARHGGGTPHGFASPAGGTTGGRGGKVVTVTDQAGLERYAGAEEPYVIRVAGSIAVEPFGADIDVTSDKTVVGVGTTGEIVHGELHLNPGTSNVIIRNLTIRDFYVEGDWDGKTTDFDAIQLDTADHVWIDHNRLTHMGDGLPWTAPPTYRSS
;
A
#
# COMPACT_ATOMS: atom_id res chain seq x y z
N MET A 1 -4.40 -35.85 55.62
CA MET A 1 -5.47 -36.79 55.25
C MET A 1 -5.58 -36.75 53.73
N THR A 2 -4.79 -37.54 53.03
CA THR A 2 -5.10 -38.89 52.50
C THR A 2 -5.53 -38.79 51.03
N HIS A 3 -4.72 -39.43 50.20
CA HIS A 3 -4.82 -39.63 48.75
C HIS A 3 -6.14 -40.29 48.32
N LEU A 4 -6.47 -40.21 47.02
CA LEU A 4 -6.68 -41.42 46.19
C LEU A 4 -6.84 -41.05 44.68
N ARG A 5 -5.85 -41.47 43.89
CA ARG A 5 -5.97 -41.76 42.45
C ARG A 5 -6.79 -43.05 42.28
N THR A 6 -7.58 -43.16 41.22
CA THR A 6 -8.03 -44.47 40.71
C THR A 6 -7.89 -44.56 39.20
N GLU A 7 -7.21 -45.63 38.79
CA GLU A 7 -6.78 -46.00 37.44
C GLU A 7 -7.76 -46.96 36.74
N ARG A 8 -7.76 -46.91 35.40
CA ARG A 8 -7.90 -47.99 34.39
C ARG A 8 -9.15 -48.89 34.40
N THR A 9 -9.64 -49.22 33.19
CA THR A 9 -9.57 -50.61 32.63
C THR A 9 -9.86 -50.60 31.13
N ARG A 10 -9.03 -51.34 30.37
CA ARG A 10 -9.19 -51.66 28.94
C ARG A 10 -10.21 -52.79 28.76
N ALA A 11 -11.02 -52.76 27.69
CA ALA A 11 -11.59 -53.97 27.12
C ALA A 11 -11.45 -53.92 25.58
N ARG A 12 -10.78 -54.94 25.06
CA ARG A 12 -10.61 -55.24 23.63
C ARG A 12 -11.74 -56.15 23.19
N THR A 13 -12.33 -55.90 22.02
CA THR A 13 -13.02 -56.95 21.26
C THR A 13 -12.70 -56.78 19.78
N LEU A 14 -12.05 -57.78 19.20
CA LEU A 14 -11.89 -57.96 17.76
C LEU A 14 -13.13 -58.67 17.19
N PHE A 15 -13.58 -58.26 16.01
CA PHE A 15 -14.19 -59.15 15.01
C PHE A 15 -13.83 -58.64 13.61
N THR A 16 -13.52 -59.60 12.74
CA THR A 16 -12.86 -59.50 11.43
C THR A 16 -13.84 -59.52 10.25
N ALA A 17 -13.47 -58.83 9.16
CA ALA A 17 -13.68 -59.13 7.73
C ALA A 17 -15.14 -59.12 7.20
N SER A 18 -15.53 -58.65 6.01
CA SER A 18 -14.90 -58.32 4.72
C SER A 18 -15.89 -57.45 3.91
N ALA A 19 -15.39 -56.59 3.03
CA ALA A 19 -15.82 -56.52 1.62
C ALA A 19 -15.13 -55.33 0.92
N LEU A 20 -14.29 -55.69 -0.04
CA LEU A 20 -13.53 -54.82 -0.93
C LEU A 20 -14.47 -54.30 -2.03
N ALA A 21 -14.68 -52.98 -2.11
CA ALA A 21 -15.25 -52.32 -3.28
C ALA A 21 -14.23 -51.30 -3.78
N ALA A 22 -13.48 -51.68 -4.82
CA ALA A 22 -12.59 -50.78 -5.54
C ALA A 22 -13.41 -49.90 -6.49
N ALA A 23 -13.70 -48.68 -6.06
CA ALA A 23 -14.13 -47.61 -6.96
C ALA A 23 -12.87 -46.80 -7.35
N LEU A 24 -12.50 -46.84 -8.63
CA LEU A 24 -11.49 -45.99 -9.22
C LEU A 24 -11.94 -44.52 -9.06
N LEU A 25 -11.42 -43.82 -8.04
CA LEU A 25 -11.46 -42.36 -8.01
C LEU A 25 -10.28 -41.85 -8.84
N LEU A 26 -10.60 -41.25 -9.99
CA LEU A 26 -9.71 -40.35 -10.70
C LEU A 26 -9.40 -39.16 -9.78
N PRO A 27 -8.14 -38.72 -9.62
CA PRO A 27 -7.87 -37.46 -8.94
C PRO A 27 -8.37 -36.31 -9.84
N ALA A 28 -9.40 -35.60 -9.38
CA ALA A 28 -9.74 -34.29 -9.91
C ALA A 28 -8.62 -33.33 -9.50
N THR A 29 -7.70 -33.04 -10.43
CA THR A 29 -6.77 -31.92 -10.31
C THR A 29 -7.61 -30.64 -10.25
N PRO A 30 -7.47 -29.78 -9.23
CA PRO A 30 -8.01 -28.43 -9.32
C PRO A 30 -7.39 -27.77 -10.54
N GLY A 31 -8.24 -27.31 -11.46
CA GLY A 31 -7.81 -26.62 -12.66
C GLY A 31 -6.99 -25.41 -12.28
N GLU A 32 -5.72 -25.44 -12.64
CA GLU A 32 -4.85 -24.27 -12.68
C GLU A 32 -5.53 -23.26 -13.61
N ALA A 33 -6.15 -22.23 -13.02
CA ALA A 33 -6.68 -21.12 -13.78
C ALA A 33 -5.50 -20.50 -14.52
N ALA A 34 -5.46 -20.73 -15.83
CA ALA A 34 -4.43 -20.23 -16.71
C ALA A 34 -4.26 -18.72 -16.49
N ALA A 35 -3.12 -18.34 -15.94
CA ALA A 35 -2.70 -16.96 -15.87
C ALA A 35 -2.72 -16.40 -17.31
N ALA A 36 -3.59 -15.42 -17.54
CA ALA A 36 -3.63 -14.70 -18.80
C ALA A 36 -2.27 -14.00 -19.00
N THR A 37 -1.42 -14.58 -19.85
CA THR A 37 -0.21 -13.94 -20.37
C THR A 37 -0.63 -12.83 -21.32
N GLY A 38 -1.01 -11.70 -20.75
CA GLY A 38 -1.19 -10.44 -21.46
C GLY A 38 -0.25 -9.42 -20.87
N ALA A 39 1.04 -9.51 -21.21
CA ALA A 39 1.97 -8.39 -21.00
C ALA A 39 1.57 -7.27 -21.97
N GLY A 40 0.51 -6.53 -21.61
CA GLY A 40 0.28 -5.19 -22.15
C GLY A 40 1.53 -4.35 -21.91
N PRO A 41 1.84 -3.37 -22.77
CA PRO A 41 3.04 -2.57 -22.61
C PRO A 41 3.03 -1.99 -21.20
N ALA A 42 4.02 -2.38 -20.39
CA ALA A 42 4.29 -1.73 -19.12
C ALA A 42 4.30 -0.23 -19.43
N ALA A 43 3.36 0.52 -18.83
CA ALA A 43 3.26 1.95 -19.05
C ALA A 43 4.68 2.51 -18.92
N ARG A 44 5.22 3.05 -20.01
CA ARG A 44 6.56 3.64 -19.99
C ARG A 44 6.47 4.78 -18.99
N HIS A 45 6.97 4.55 -17.78
CA HIS A 45 7.16 5.61 -16.81
C HIS A 45 8.00 6.66 -17.54
N GLY A 46 7.43 7.86 -17.71
CA GLY A 46 8.09 8.95 -18.41
C GLY A 46 9.47 9.14 -17.81
N GLY A 47 10.49 8.74 -18.58
CA GLY A 47 11.88 8.78 -18.17
C GLY A 47 12.26 10.22 -17.92
N GLY A 48 12.36 10.58 -16.64
CA GLY A 48 12.88 11.85 -16.18
C GLY A 48 13.83 11.56 -15.04
N THR A 49 14.93 12.30 -14.99
CA THR A 49 15.83 12.34 -13.84
C THR A 49 15.40 13.47 -12.92
N PRO A 50 15.55 13.33 -11.60
CA PRO A 50 15.36 14.45 -10.69
C PRO A 50 16.26 15.62 -11.10
N HIS A 51 15.76 16.84 -10.87
CA HIS A 51 16.52 18.08 -11.02
C HIS A 51 16.59 18.78 -9.65
N GLY A 52 17.38 19.85 -9.56
CA GLY A 52 17.45 20.66 -8.33
C GLY A 52 18.08 19.90 -7.16
N PHE A 53 17.58 20.11 -5.95
CA PHE A 53 18.20 19.54 -4.73
C PHE A 53 18.07 18.02 -4.61
N ALA A 54 17.23 17.38 -5.41
CA ALA A 54 17.13 15.92 -5.49
C ALA A 54 18.21 15.28 -6.39
N SER A 55 18.99 16.06 -7.16
CA SER A 55 19.99 15.55 -8.11
C SER A 55 21.46 15.45 -7.64
N PRO A 56 21.94 16.09 -6.55
CA PRO A 56 23.34 15.95 -6.11
C PRO A 56 23.72 14.53 -5.68
N ALA A 57 25.03 14.25 -5.63
CA ALA A 57 25.63 13.02 -5.08
C ALA A 57 25.15 11.68 -5.70
N GLY A 58 24.77 11.68 -6.98
CA GLY A 58 24.24 10.50 -7.67
C GLY A 58 22.72 10.53 -7.87
N GLY A 59 22.05 11.51 -7.24
CA GLY A 59 20.64 11.85 -7.41
C GLY A 59 19.67 10.86 -6.78
N THR A 60 18.40 11.25 -6.71
CA THR A 60 17.30 10.37 -6.33
C THR A 60 17.01 9.35 -7.43
N THR A 61 16.98 8.08 -7.06
CA THR A 61 16.79 6.95 -7.97
C THR A 61 15.60 6.09 -7.58
N GLY A 62 15.07 6.26 -6.36
CA GLY A 62 13.92 5.52 -5.86
C GLY A 62 14.21 4.02 -5.81
N GLY A 63 13.22 3.21 -6.17
CA GLY A 63 13.32 1.74 -6.19
C GLY A 63 14.02 1.17 -7.43
N ARG A 64 14.90 1.93 -8.08
CA ARG A 64 15.65 1.46 -9.26
C ARG A 64 16.45 0.20 -8.91
N GLY A 65 16.33 -0.83 -9.75
CA GLY A 65 16.96 -2.14 -9.51
C GLY A 65 16.14 -3.07 -8.61
N GLY A 66 15.09 -2.54 -7.98
CA GLY A 66 14.10 -3.29 -7.23
C GLY A 66 13.05 -3.98 -8.10
N LYS A 67 12.14 -4.71 -7.44
CA LYS A 67 11.01 -5.35 -8.12
C LYS A 67 9.96 -4.32 -8.49
N VAL A 68 9.33 -4.52 -9.65
CA VAL A 68 8.16 -3.73 -10.07
C VAL A 68 6.90 -4.47 -9.65
N VAL A 69 6.06 -3.81 -8.86
CA VAL A 69 4.78 -4.34 -8.39
C VAL A 69 3.67 -3.40 -8.82
N THR A 70 2.46 -3.93 -9.01
CA THR A 70 1.27 -3.12 -9.26
C THR A 70 0.27 -3.39 -8.14
N VAL A 71 -0.17 -2.34 -7.47
CA VAL A 71 -1.08 -2.39 -6.34
C VAL A 71 -2.41 -1.73 -6.72
N THR A 72 -3.49 -2.29 -6.20
CA THR A 72 -4.87 -1.85 -6.44
C THR A 72 -5.65 -1.68 -5.14
N ASP A 73 -5.00 -1.91 -4.00
CA ASP A 73 -5.58 -1.86 -2.66
C ASP A 73 -4.58 -1.34 -1.63
N GLN A 74 -5.10 -0.92 -0.48
CA GLN A 74 -4.33 -0.34 0.62
C GLN A 74 -3.29 -1.33 1.16
N ALA A 75 -3.71 -2.57 1.44
CA ALA A 75 -2.81 -3.59 2.01
C ALA A 75 -1.59 -3.88 1.12
N GLY A 76 -1.78 -3.91 -0.21
CA GLY A 76 -0.67 -4.03 -1.16
C GLY A 76 0.24 -2.81 -1.14
N LEU A 77 -0.34 -1.60 -1.10
CA LEU A 77 0.42 -0.36 -1.04
C LEU A 77 1.28 -0.30 0.24
N GLU A 78 0.69 -0.48 1.42
CA GLU A 78 1.39 -0.51 2.72
C GLU A 78 2.51 -1.55 2.72
N ARG A 79 2.20 -2.77 2.27
CA ARG A 79 3.17 -3.87 2.26
C ARG A 79 4.44 -3.53 1.50
N TYR A 80 4.30 -2.97 0.30
CA TYR A 80 5.47 -2.70 -0.56
C TYR A 80 6.11 -1.36 -0.23
N ALA A 81 5.35 -0.36 0.23
CA ALA A 81 5.88 0.94 0.63
C ALA A 81 6.69 0.85 1.94
N GLY A 82 6.24 0.01 2.88
CA GLY A 82 6.93 -0.25 4.14
C GLY A 82 8.04 -1.31 4.09
N ALA A 83 8.22 -2.01 2.96
CA ALA A 83 9.22 -3.08 2.85
C ALA A 83 10.66 -2.55 2.91
N GLU A 84 11.62 -3.37 3.35
CA GLU A 84 13.04 -2.98 3.35
C GLU A 84 13.62 -2.99 1.93
N GLU A 85 13.17 -3.89 1.05
CA GLU A 85 13.72 -3.99 -0.29
C GLU A 85 13.32 -2.81 -1.18
N PRO A 86 14.13 -2.49 -2.21
CA PRO A 86 13.74 -1.50 -3.20
C PRO A 86 12.54 -1.98 -4.02
N TYR A 87 11.56 -1.10 -4.22
CA TYR A 87 10.38 -1.38 -5.04
C TYR A 87 10.00 -0.21 -5.93
N VAL A 88 9.57 -0.54 -7.16
CA VAL A 88 8.78 0.35 -8.00
C VAL A 88 7.32 -0.07 -7.87
N ILE A 89 6.56 0.71 -7.14
CA ILE A 89 5.17 0.49 -6.76
C ILE A 89 4.28 1.27 -7.71
N ARG A 90 3.57 0.56 -8.58
CA ARG A 90 2.64 1.12 -9.54
C ARG A 90 1.24 1.14 -8.95
N VAL A 91 0.69 2.30 -8.66
CA VAL A 91 -0.67 2.45 -8.13
C VAL A 91 -1.66 2.48 -9.30
N ALA A 92 -2.50 1.46 -9.39
CA ALA A 92 -3.48 1.31 -10.46
C ALA A 92 -4.91 1.42 -9.90
N GLY A 93 -5.55 2.56 -10.17
CA GLY A 93 -6.87 2.86 -9.64
C GLY A 93 -6.82 3.67 -8.34
N SER A 94 -8.01 3.82 -7.77
CA SER A 94 -8.24 4.61 -6.55
C SER A 94 -8.13 3.72 -5.32
N ILE A 95 -7.22 4.07 -4.41
CA ILE A 95 -7.03 3.38 -3.13
C ILE A 95 -7.51 4.32 -2.02
N ALA A 96 -8.62 3.96 -1.39
CA ALA A 96 -9.07 4.62 -0.16
C ALA A 96 -8.29 4.04 1.03
N VAL A 97 -7.68 4.93 1.81
CA VAL A 97 -6.96 4.59 3.03
C VAL A 97 -7.95 4.60 4.18
N GLU A 98 -8.02 3.50 4.91
CA GLU A 98 -8.90 3.31 6.04
C GLU A 98 -8.11 2.78 7.26
N PRO A 99 -8.46 3.18 8.49
CA PRO A 99 -9.50 4.17 8.81
C PRO A 99 -9.12 5.58 8.33
N PHE A 100 -10.12 6.42 8.02
CA PHE A 100 -9.88 7.85 7.77
C PHE A 100 -9.01 8.44 8.89
N GLY A 101 -7.88 9.03 8.52
CA GLY A 101 -6.86 9.51 9.47
C GLY A 101 -5.59 8.65 9.51
N ALA A 102 -5.54 7.56 8.76
CA ALA A 102 -4.35 6.73 8.66
C ALA A 102 -3.36 7.23 7.61
N ASP A 103 -2.09 7.02 7.91
CA ASP A 103 -0.95 7.24 7.03
C ASP A 103 -0.49 5.95 6.35
N ILE A 104 0.26 6.11 5.27
CA ILE A 104 0.98 5.04 4.58
C ILE A 104 2.48 5.33 4.70
N ASP A 105 3.16 4.55 5.54
CA ASP A 105 4.61 4.60 5.66
C ASP A 105 5.32 4.28 4.34
N VAL A 106 6.16 5.19 3.87
CA VAL A 106 7.06 5.00 2.72
C VAL A 106 8.50 4.99 3.21
N THR A 107 9.13 3.81 3.19
CA THR A 107 10.55 3.66 3.57
C THR A 107 11.49 4.04 2.43
N SER A 108 12.80 3.93 2.67
CA SER A 108 13.84 4.26 1.69
C SER A 108 13.79 3.39 0.43
N ASP A 109 14.39 3.89 -0.64
CA ASP A 109 14.54 3.18 -1.93
C ASP A 109 13.21 2.78 -2.57
N LYS A 110 12.23 3.69 -2.53
CA LYS A 110 10.90 3.48 -3.12
C LYS A 110 10.65 4.37 -4.31
N THR A 111 9.92 3.84 -5.28
CA THR A 111 9.24 4.64 -6.30
C THR A 111 7.76 4.34 -6.23
N VAL A 112 6.95 5.29 -5.75
CA VAL A 112 5.49 5.19 -5.79
C VAL A 112 4.99 6.01 -6.98
N VAL A 113 4.31 5.35 -7.92
CA VAL A 113 3.94 5.98 -9.18
C VAL A 113 2.57 5.57 -9.68
N GLY A 114 1.72 6.54 -10.02
CA GLY A 114 0.40 6.26 -10.57
C GLY A 114 0.45 5.71 -12.00
N VAL A 115 -0.47 4.79 -12.32
CA VAL A 115 -0.61 4.21 -13.67
C VAL A 115 -1.57 5.04 -14.51
N GLY A 116 -1.08 5.53 -15.66
CA GLY A 116 -1.88 6.35 -16.58
C GLY A 116 -2.40 7.59 -15.86
N THR A 117 -3.73 7.78 -15.87
CA THR A 117 -4.41 8.88 -15.16
C THR A 117 -5.23 8.37 -13.97
N THR A 118 -4.95 7.16 -13.49
CA THR A 118 -5.86 6.44 -12.57
C THR A 118 -5.28 6.21 -11.19
N GLY A 119 -3.99 6.46 -10.97
CA GLY A 119 -3.37 6.24 -9.66
C GLY A 119 -3.80 7.31 -8.67
N GLU A 120 -4.63 6.92 -7.70
CA GLU A 120 -5.10 7.83 -6.65
C GLU A 120 -4.92 7.23 -5.25
N ILE A 121 -4.62 8.12 -4.30
CA ILE A 121 -4.66 7.87 -2.87
C ILE A 121 -5.73 8.79 -2.29
N VAL A 122 -6.69 8.22 -1.57
CA VAL A 122 -7.87 8.92 -1.08
C VAL A 122 -7.93 8.75 0.44
N HIS A 123 -8.17 9.84 1.17
CA HIS A 123 -8.29 9.84 2.64
C HIS A 123 -7.03 9.43 3.42
N GLY A 124 -5.84 9.56 2.82
CA GLY A 124 -4.61 9.20 3.48
C GLY A 124 -3.39 9.96 2.97
N GLU A 125 -2.31 9.79 3.70
CA GLU A 125 -1.04 10.46 3.55
C GLU A 125 0.06 9.47 3.11
N LEU A 126 1.09 9.97 2.41
CA LEU A 126 2.37 9.27 2.30
C LEU A 126 3.37 9.84 3.31
N HIS A 127 3.66 9.09 4.36
CA HIS A 127 4.55 9.54 5.44
C HIS A 127 5.96 8.98 5.26
N LEU A 128 6.96 9.87 5.17
CA LEU A 128 8.37 9.51 5.16
C LEU A 128 8.96 9.84 6.53
N ASN A 129 9.15 8.79 7.34
CA ASN A 129 9.69 8.87 8.69
C ASN A 129 11.15 9.40 8.75
N PRO A 130 11.60 9.88 9.92
CA PRO A 130 12.98 10.31 10.17
C PRO A 130 14.06 9.38 9.61
N GLY A 131 14.94 9.92 8.78
CA GLY A 131 16.06 9.19 8.19
C GLY A 131 15.74 8.45 6.90
N THR A 132 14.50 8.55 6.40
CA THR A 132 14.12 8.02 5.08
C THR A 132 14.87 8.75 3.98
N SER A 133 15.36 8.01 2.97
CA SER A 133 16.01 8.64 1.82
C SER A 133 15.79 7.91 0.50
N ASN A 134 16.11 8.57 -0.61
CA ASN A 134 16.02 8.02 -1.95
C ASN A 134 14.60 7.55 -2.32
N VAL A 135 13.63 8.47 -2.27
CA VAL A 135 12.21 8.17 -2.57
C VAL A 135 11.72 9.01 -3.75
N ILE A 136 10.97 8.38 -4.66
CA ILE A 136 10.32 9.02 -5.80
C ILE A 136 8.80 8.86 -5.65
N ILE A 137 8.04 9.96 -5.70
CA ILE A 137 6.58 9.97 -5.68
C ILE A 137 6.09 10.70 -6.93
N ARG A 138 5.40 10.00 -7.84
CA ARG A 138 5.06 10.57 -9.16
C ARG A 138 3.70 10.21 -9.71
N ASN A 139 3.12 11.11 -10.49
CA ASN A 139 1.91 10.84 -11.29
C ASN A 139 0.72 10.31 -10.45
N LEU A 140 0.61 10.75 -9.20
CA LEU A 140 -0.50 10.41 -8.31
C LEU A 140 -1.47 11.57 -8.20
N THR A 141 -2.74 11.24 -7.98
CA THR A 141 -3.69 12.18 -7.35
C THR A 141 -3.84 11.79 -5.87
N ILE A 142 -3.47 12.69 -4.95
CA ILE A 142 -3.70 12.51 -3.51
C ILE A 142 -4.80 13.48 -3.09
N ARG A 143 -5.91 12.95 -2.58
CA ARG A 143 -7.15 13.73 -2.41
C ARG A 143 -8.00 13.38 -1.19
N ASP A 144 -8.82 14.36 -0.82
CA ASP A 144 -9.95 14.22 0.10
C ASP A 144 -9.59 13.85 1.54
N PHE A 145 -8.40 14.23 1.99
CA PHE A 145 -7.98 14.04 3.38
C PHE A 145 -8.34 15.25 4.28
N TYR A 146 -9.45 15.91 3.96
CA TYR A 146 -9.93 17.13 4.63
C TYR A 146 -11.08 16.82 5.60
N VAL A 147 -11.10 17.51 6.75
CA VAL A 147 -12.19 17.43 7.73
C VAL A 147 -13.10 18.65 7.60
N GLU A 148 -14.40 18.40 7.38
CA GLU A 148 -15.38 19.48 7.22
C GLU A 148 -15.41 20.39 8.47
N GLY A 149 -15.19 21.68 8.24
CA GLY A 149 -15.15 22.70 9.29
C GLY A 149 -13.75 23.07 9.78
N ASP A 150 -12.72 22.29 9.43
CA ASP A 150 -11.30 22.57 9.74
C ASP A 150 -10.63 23.37 8.61
N TRP A 151 -11.19 24.53 8.28
CA TRP A 151 -10.80 25.32 7.10
C TRP A 151 -9.38 25.87 7.17
N ASP A 152 -8.82 26.06 8.37
CA ASP A 152 -7.44 26.49 8.58
C ASP A 152 -6.47 25.31 8.76
N GLY A 153 -6.99 24.07 8.77
CA GLY A 153 -6.20 22.84 8.85
C GLY A 153 -5.43 22.74 10.16
N LYS A 154 -6.05 23.10 11.29
CA LYS A 154 -5.36 23.20 12.59
C LYS A 154 -5.83 22.18 13.60
N THR A 155 -6.83 21.37 13.27
CA THR A 155 -7.34 20.32 14.18
C THR A 155 -6.78 18.94 13.90
N THR A 156 -6.21 18.74 12.71
CA THR A 156 -5.65 17.46 12.24
C THR A 156 -4.30 17.69 11.56
N ASP A 157 -3.46 16.66 11.57
CA ASP A 157 -2.14 16.63 10.91
C ASP A 157 -2.26 15.75 9.66
N PHE A 158 -3.21 16.11 8.79
CA PHE A 158 -3.57 15.31 7.62
C PHE A 158 -2.92 15.92 6.37
N ASP A 159 -1.69 15.50 6.12
CA ASP A 159 -0.89 15.92 5.00
C ASP A 159 -1.15 15.06 3.75
N ALA A 160 -0.79 15.59 2.58
CA ALA A 160 -0.75 14.75 1.39
C ALA A 160 0.50 13.85 1.40
N ILE A 161 1.64 14.47 1.73
CA ILE A 161 2.97 13.86 1.78
C ILE A 161 3.73 14.57 2.90
N GLN A 162 4.03 13.86 3.97
CA GLN A 162 4.84 14.36 5.09
C GLN A 162 6.27 13.84 4.98
N LEU A 163 7.24 14.72 5.19
CA LEU A 163 8.66 14.39 5.11
C LEU A 163 9.34 14.82 6.41
N ASP A 164 9.56 13.87 7.30
CA ASP A 164 10.27 14.11 8.54
C ASP A 164 11.73 13.75 8.36
N THR A 165 12.62 14.76 8.32
CA THR A 165 14.08 14.55 8.23
C THR A 165 14.46 13.54 7.14
N ALA A 166 13.87 13.68 5.95
CA ALA A 166 14.14 12.85 4.78
C ALA A 166 15.14 13.53 3.83
N ASP A 167 15.91 12.73 3.08
CA ASP A 167 16.90 13.21 2.11
C ASP A 167 16.72 12.56 0.72
N HIS A 168 17.14 13.24 -0.35
CA HIS A 168 17.00 12.76 -1.73
C HIS A 168 15.57 12.30 -2.08
N VAL A 169 14.57 13.16 -1.84
CA VAL A 169 13.18 12.88 -2.22
C VAL A 169 12.80 13.66 -3.49
N TRP A 170 12.16 13.00 -4.45
CA TRP A 170 11.65 13.62 -5.68
C TRP A 170 10.14 13.43 -5.82
N ILE A 171 9.41 14.53 -5.60
CA ILE A 171 7.94 14.63 -5.78
C ILE A 171 7.69 15.34 -7.11
N ASP A 172 7.14 14.62 -8.10
CA ASP A 172 7.00 15.14 -9.46
C ASP A 172 5.69 14.74 -10.16
N HIS A 173 5.06 15.70 -10.83
CA HIS A 173 3.79 15.49 -11.56
C HIS A 173 2.66 14.89 -10.72
N ASN A 174 2.56 15.25 -9.44
CA ASN A 174 1.44 14.87 -8.59
C ASN A 174 0.37 15.97 -8.60
N ARG A 175 -0.89 15.56 -8.44
CA ARG A 175 -2.01 16.44 -8.13
C ARG A 175 -2.39 16.23 -6.67
N LEU A 176 -2.23 17.27 -5.86
CA LEU A 176 -2.65 17.28 -4.45
C LEU A 176 -3.86 18.20 -4.33
N THR A 177 -4.95 17.76 -3.71
CA THR A 177 -6.19 18.57 -3.63
C THR A 177 -7.06 18.17 -2.46
N HIS A 178 -7.73 19.12 -1.82
CA HIS A 178 -8.67 18.84 -0.73
C HIS A 178 -8.02 18.11 0.47
N MET A 179 -6.91 18.67 0.98
CA MET A 179 -6.14 18.15 2.12
C MET A 179 -6.49 18.89 3.42
N GLY A 180 -6.19 18.25 4.56
CA GLY A 180 -6.43 18.77 5.91
C GLY A 180 -5.46 19.87 6.31
N ASP A 181 -4.16 19.59 6.45
CA ASP A 181 -3.15 20.59 6.87
C ASP A 181 -2.17 21.00 5.77
N GLY A 182 -1.06 20.29 5.52
CA GLY A 182 0.12 20.70 4.71
C GLY A 182 -0.11 21.06 3.23
N LEU A 183 -1.37 21.20 2.83
CA LEU A 183 -1.88 21.91 1.67
C LEU A 183 -3.37 22.27 1.91
N PRO A 184 -3.68 23.19 2.84
CA PRO A 184 -5.02 23.23 3.43
C PRO A 184 -6.01 23.73 2.39
N TRP A 185 -7.12 23.02 2.25
CA TRP A 185 -8.15 23.41 1.29
C TRP A 185 -8.92 24.62 1.79
N THR A 186 -8.70 25.76 1.14
CA THR A 186 -9.53 26.93 1.33
C THR A 186 -10.73 26.88 0.39
N ALA A 187 -11.85 26.36 0.86
CA ALA A 187 -13.13 26.70 0.23
C ALA A 187 -13.32 28.22 0.36
N PRO A 188 -13.74 28.95 -0.70
CA PRO A 188 -14.06 30.36 -0.55
C PRO A 188 -15.12 30.50 0.55
N PRO A 189 -15.01 31.50 1.45
CA PRO A 189 -15.95 31.64 2.54
C PRO A 189 -17.36 31.75 1.95
N THR A 190 -18.23 30.79 2.28
CA THR A 190 -19.65 30.94 2.00
C THR A 190 -20.14 32.08 2.87
N TYR A 191 -20.19 33.29 2.30
CA TYR A 191 -20.83 34.41 2.94
C TYR A 191 -22.32 34.06 3.06
N ARG A 192 -22.74 33.54 4.22
CA ARG A 192 -24.15 33.46 4.55
C ARG A 192 -24.61 34.91 4.71
N SER A 193 -25.27 35.43 3.68
CA SER A 193 -26.07 36.64 3.83
C SER A 193 -27.13 36.35 4.90
N SER A 194 -26.98 36.99 6.05
CA SER A 194 -28.02 37.12 7.08
C SER A 194 -29.21 37.90 6.56
#